data_AF-M3WY93-F1
#
_entry.id   AF-M3WY93-F1
#
_cell.length_a   1.000
_cell.length_b   1.000
_cell.length_c   1.000
_cell.angle_alpha   90.00
_cell.angle_beta   90.00
_cell.angle_gamma   90.00
#
_symmetry.space_group_name_H-M   'P 1'
#
loop_
_entity.id
_entity.type
_entity.pdbx_description
1 polymer ?
#
loop_
_entity_poly.entity_id
_entity_poly.type
_entity_poly.pdbx_seq_one_letter_code
_entity_poly.pdbx_strand_id
1 'polypeptide(L)'
;MLGLEGPCWVGPGPDGGLAVSEEFGDVWLFGSACQPLGSLGVRKGHAFGNPAGVCTDVEGSVIVADEQGRRVTLFPRAREPVCLVSEGLGRPLGVACAPQGQLVVADAGDSYIKVYQYHSEPA
;
A
#
# COMPACT_ATOMS: atom_id res chain seq x y z
N MET A 1 -6.96 3.72 22.53
CA MET A 1 -5.70 3.45 21.81
C MET A 1 -5.89 2.13 21.08
N LEU A 2 -5.79 2.09 19.74
CA LEU A 2 -5.79 0.83 19.02
C LEU A 2 -4.48 0.11 19.34
N GLY A 3 -4.53 -1.18 19.69
CA GLY A 3 -3.33 -1.97 19.92
C GLY A 3 -2.79 -2.47 18.60
N LEU A 4 -2.01 -1.62 17.91
CA LEU A 4 -1.31 -2.02 16.69
C LEU A 4 -0.12 -2.94 17.04
N GLU A 5 0.11 -3.96 16.23
CA GLU A 5 1.21 -4.90 16.38
C GLU A 5 2.33 -4.52 15.42
N GLY A 6 3.44 -3.99 15.96
CA GLY A 6 4.62 -3.65 15.16
C GLY A 6 4.36 -2.68 14.00
N PRO A 7 3.72 -1.51 14.22
CA PRO A 7 3.50 -0.55 13.14
C PRO A 7 4.83 -0.10 12.53
N CYS A 8 4.99 -0.27 11.21
CA CYS A 8 6.27 -0.07 10.51
C CYS A 8 6.24 1.09 9.49
N TRP A 9 5.05 1.51 9.05
CA TRP A 9 4.87 2.65 8.15
C TRP A 9 3.63 3.46 8.50
N VAL A 10 3.66 4.77 8.26
CA VAL A 10 2.48 5.65 8.30
C VAL A 10 2.55 6.66 7.16
N GLY A 11 1.40 6.91 6.53
CA GLY A 11 1.29 7.91 5.48
C GLY A 11 -0.16 8.36 5.23
N PRO A 12 -0.36 9.23 4.23
CA PRO A 12 -1.70 9.62 3.80
C PRO A 12 -2.53 8.41 3.42
N GLY A 13 -3.79 8.40 3.87
CA GLY A 13 -4.81 7.45 3.49
C GLY A 13 -5.89 8.11 2.64
N PRO A 14 -6.90 7.33 2.19
CA PRO A 14 -8.03 7.86 1.44
C PRO A 14 -8.79 8.94 2.24
N ASP A 15 -9.46 9.85 1.52
CA ASP A 15 -10.36 10.86 2.11
C ASP A 15 -9.71 11.77 3.18
N GLY A 16 -8.41 12.04 3.03
CA GLY A 16 -7.64 12.85 3.98
C GLY A 16 -7.37 12.14 5.32
N GLY A 17 -7.52 10.82 5.34
CA GLY A 17 -7.19 9.96 6.46
C GLY A 17 -5.72 9.54 6.49
N LEU A 18 -5.43 8.47 7.23
CA LEU A 18 -4.11 7.85 7.34
C LEU A 18 -4.17 6.37 7.00
N ALA A 19 -3.07 5.85 6.45
CA ALA A 19 -2.83 4.42 6.34
C ALA A 19 -1.59 4.07 7.17
N VAL A 20 -1.70 2.98 7.94
CA VAL A 20 -0.61 2.46 8.79
C VAL A 20 -0.44 0.99 8.46
N SER A 21 0.77 0.54 8.13
CA SER A 21 1.04 -0.89 7.99
C SER A 21 1.69 -1.45 9.25
N GLU A 22 1.45 -2.74 9.46
CA GLU A 22 1.95 -3.52 10.59
C GLU A 22 2.89 -4.63 10.10
N GLU A 23 3.99 -4.81 10.82
CA GLU A 23 4.91 -5.92 10.58
C GLU A 23 4.21 -7.25 10.87
N PHE A 24 4.21 -8.16 9.91
CA PHE A 24 3.47 -9.44 9.92
C PHE A 24 1.95 -9.29 10.10
N GLY A 25 1.42 -8.07 9.96
CA GLY A 25 0.01 -7.74 10.18
C GLY A 25 -0.69 -7.30 8.90
N ASP A 26 -1.49 -6.24 9.03
CA ASP A 26 -2.32 -5.70 7.96
C ASP A 26 -2.04 -4.20 7.76
N VAL A 27 -2.74 -3.57 6.81
CA VAL A 27 -2.78 -2.12 6.64
C VAL A 27 -4.06 -1.59 7.29
N TRP A 28 -3.92 -0.80 8.36
CA TRP A 28 -5.02 -0.10 9.00
C TRP A 28 -5.31 1.24 8.35
N LEU A 29 -6.60 1.50 8.15
CA LEU A 29 -7.07 2.79 7.68
C LEU A 29 -7.67 3.59 8.84
N PHE A 30 -7.36 4.87 8.87
CA PHE A 30 -7.91 5.84 9.79
C PHE A 30 -8.55 6.98 8.99
N GLY A 31 -9.67 7.51 9.46
CA GLY A 31 -10.28 8.67 8.83
C GLY A 31 -9.59 9.96 9.22
N SER A 32 -10.04 11.07 8.65
CA SER A 32 -9.45 12.40 8.87
C SER A 32 -9.47 12.89 10.32
N ALA A 33 -10.36 12.37 11.17
CA ALA A 33 -10.34 12.63 12.62
C ALA A 33 -9.54 11.58 13.41
N CYS A 34 -8.66 10.82 12.74
CA CYS A 34 -7.82 9.76 13.29
C CYS A 34 -8.60 8.60 13.94
N GLN A 35 -9.88 8.44 13.63
CA GLN A 35 -10.68 7.29 14.06
C GLN A 35 -10.36 6.06 13.20
N PRO A 36 -10.27 4.85 13.78
CA PRO A 36 -10.04 3.62 13.02
C PRO A 36 -11.23 3.32 12.10
N LEU A 37 -10.94 2.99 10.84
CA LEU A 37 -11.92 2.57 9.83
C LEU A 37 -11.88 1.06 9.55
N GLY A 38 -10.86 0.37 10.07
CA GLY A 38 -10.66 -1.07 9.92
C GLY A 38 -9.40 -1.42 9.13
N SER A 39 -9.07 -2.72 9.10
CA SER A 39 -7.94 -3.22 8.32
C SER A 39 -8.31 -3.48 6.86
N LEU A 40 -7.39 -3.18 5.96
CA LEU A 40 -7.58 -3.22 4.52
C LEU A 40 -7.70 -4.66 4.02
N GLY A 41 -6.83 -5.55 4.50
CA GLY A 41 -6.82 -6.97 4.15
C GLY A 41 -8.14 -7.65 4.48
N VAL A 42 -8.67 -7.43 5.69
CA VAL A 42 -10.00 -7.96 6.08
C VAL A 42 -11.10 -7.40 5.19
N ARG A 43 -11.11 -6.07 4.94
CA ARG A 43 -12.16 -5.42 4.13
C ARG A 43 -12.13 -5.83 2.66
N LYS A 44 -10.97 -6.22 2.14
CA LYS A 44 -10.73 -6.58 0.74
C LYS A 44 -10.51 -8.07 0.51
N GLY A 45 -10.62 -8.90 1.55
CA GLY A 45 -10.36 -10.34 1.46
C GLY A 45 -8.94 -10.67 0.99
N HIS A 46 -7.96 -9.85 1.37
CA HIS A 46 -6.57 -9.97 0.95
C HIS A 46 -5.67 -10.31 2.14
N ALA A 47 -4.83 -11.32 1.97
CA ALA A 47 -3.82 -11.71 2.95
C ALA A 47 -2.46 -11.12 2.54
N PHE A 48 -1.91 -10.25 3.38
CA PHE A 48 -0.55 -9.75 3.21
C PHE A 48 0.47 -10.74 3.75
N GLY A 49 1.65 -10.79 3.14
CA GLY A 49 2.80 -11.48 3.71
C GLY A 49 3.47 -10.64 4.79
N ASN A 50 3.92 -9.44 4.42
CA ASN A 50 4.40 -8.41 5.35
C ASN A 50 4.23 -7.03 4.69
N PRO A 51 3.13 -6.30 4.95
CA PRO A 51 2.89 -5.02 4.30
C PRO A 51 3.89 -3.98 4.83
N ALA A 52 4.66 -3.37 3.92
CA ALA A 52 5.66 -2.38 4.25
C ALA A 52 5.18 -0.98 3.81
N GLY A 53 5.74 -0.42 2.75
CA GLY A 53 5.35 0.90 2.27
C GLY A 53 3.89 0.96 1.78
N VAL A 54 3.20 2.05 2.13
CA VAL A 54 1.85 2.34 1.66
C VAL A 54 1.79 3.76 1.09
N CYS A 55 1.09 3.92 -0.04
CA CYS A 55 0.73 5.23 -0.59
C CYS A 55 -0.70 5.22 -1.15
N THR A 56 -1.16 6.37 -1.63
CA THR A 56 -2.46 6.52 -2.30
C THR A 56 -2.29 7.17 -3.67
N ASP A 57 -3.14 6.77 -4.62
CA ASP A 57 -3.26 7.44 -5.91
C ASP A 57 -4.21 8.66 -5.85
N VAL A 58 -4.41 9.31 -7.00
CA VAL A 58 -5.30 10.47 -7.15
C VAL A 58 -6.79 10.13 -6.99
N GLU A 59 -7.16 8.85 -7.13
CA GLU A 59 -8.53 8.35 -6.96
C GLU A 59 -8.80 7.95 -5.49
N GLY A 60 -7.77 8.01 -4.65
CA GLY A 60 -7.80 7.56 -3.27
C GLY A 60 -7.81 6.04 -3.14
N SER A 61 -7.35 5.30 -4.14
CA SER A 61 -7.00 3.88 -3.98
C SER A 61 -5.73 3.77 -3.14
N VAL A 62 -5.63 2.68 -2.37
CA VAL A 62 -4.45 2.41 -1.55
C VAL A 62 -3.51 1.50 -2.32
N ILE A 63 -2.23 1.80 -2.35
CA ILE A 63 -1.20 0.97 -2.98
C ILE A 63 -0.24 0.50 -1.89
N VAL A 64 -0.01 -0.80 -1.83
CA VAL A 64 0.79 -1.44 -0.78
C VAL A 64 1.93 -2.23 -1.41
N ALA A 65 3.15 -1.96 -0.96
CA ALA A 65 4.30 -2.83 -1.16
C ALA A 65 4.28 -3.94 -0.10
N ASP A 66 4.13 -5.19 -0.53
CA ASP A 66 4.18 -6.35 0.34
C ASP A 66 5.57 -7.00 0.22
N GLU A 67 6.34 -6.88 1.30
CA GLU A 67 7.73 -7.30 1.37
C GLU A 67 7.87 -8.82 1.14
N GLN A 68 7.15 -9.62 1.92
CA GLN A 68 7.21 -11.08 1.81
C GLN A 68 6.41 -11.59 0.63
N GLY A 69 5.30 -10.91 0.30
CA GLY A 69 4.52 -11.17 -0.90
C GLY A 69 5.24 -10.81 -2.21
N ARG A 70 6.37 -10.10 -2.11
CA ARG A 70 7.23 -9.61 -3.21
C ARG A 70 6.43 -8.98 -4.35
N ARG A 71 5.44 -8.17 -3.97
CA ARG A 71 4.48 -7.60 -4.90
C ARG A 71 4.09 -6.19 -4.50
N VAL A 72 3.59 -5.44 -5.47
CA VAL A 72 2.85 -4.21 -5.21
C VAL A 72 1.41 -4.39 -5.66
N THR A 73 0.46 -4.13 -4.75
CA THR A 73 -0.97 -4.33 -4.99
C THR A 73 -1.73 -3.02 -4.82
N LEU A 74 -2.58 -2.70 -5.80
CA LEU A 74 -3.56 -1.62 -5.77
C LEU A 74 -4.85 -2.13 -5.14
N PHE A 75 -5.43 -1.33 -4.25
CA PHE A 75 -6.71 -1.56 -3.62
C PHE A 75 -7.67 -0.42 -3.97
N PRO A 76 -8.42 -0.55 -5.08
CA PRO A 76 -9.42 0.43 -5.46
C PRO A 76 -10.56 0.48 -4.43
N ARG A 77 -11.28 1.60 -4.35
CA ARG A 77 -12.39 1.76 -3.38
C ARG A 77 -13.48 0.71 -3.59
N ALA A 78 -13.98 0.57 -4.81
CA ALA A 78 -15.16 -0.24 -5.14
C ALA A 78 -14.85 -1.51 -5.95
N ARG A 79 -13.61 -1.68 -6.42
CA ARG A 79 -13.18 -2.85 -7.21
C ARG A 79 -12.32 -3.80 -6.35
N GLU A 80 -12.12 -5.00 -6.89
CA GLU A 80 -11.20 -5.99 -6.34
C GLU A 80 -9.75 -5.51 -6.39
N PRO A 81 -8.88 -6.00 -5.48
CA PRO A 81 -7.45 -5.71 -5.51
C PRO A 81 -6.80 -6.11 -6.85
N VAL A 82 -5.89 -5.28 -7.34
CA VAL A 82 -5.15 -5.51 -8.59
C VAL A 82 -3.67 -5.59 -8.28
N CYS A 83 -3.03 -6.70 -8.64
CA CYS A 83 -1.57 -6.82 -8.54
C CYS A 83 -0.92 -5.96 -9.64
N LEU A 84 -0.23 -4.89 -9.26
CA LEU A 84 0.45 -4.00 -10.20
C LEU A 84 1.81 -4.55 -10.63
N VAL A 85 2.53 -5.15 -9.67
CA VAL A 85 3.88 -5.69 -9.88
C VAL A 85 3.97 -7.02 -9.13
N SER A 86 4.26 -8.11 -9.84
CA SER A 86 4.41 -9.45 -9.27
C SER A 86 5.76 -10.09 -9.56
N GLU A 87 6.62 -9.44 -10.35
CA GLU A 87 7.89 -9.99 -10.81
C GLU A 87 9.02 -8.98 -10.65
N GLY A 88 10.22 -9.52 -10.48
CA GLY A 88 11.42 -8.71 -10.34
C GLY A 88 11.37 -7.82 -9.11
N LEU A 89 10.77 -8.26 -8.00
CA LEU A 89 10.88 -7.63 -6.68
C LEU A 89 11.54 -8.59 -5.69
N GLY A 90 12.54 -8.10 -4.96
CA GLY A 90 13.31 -8.87 -3.98
C GLY A 90 12.76 -8.66 -2.55
N ARG A 91 12.77 -7.41 -2.09
CA ARG A 91 12.28 -6.99 -0.77
C ARG A 91 11.74 -5.55 -0.85
N PRO A 92 10.53 -5.34 -1.43
CA PRO A 92 9.96 -4.01 -1.60
C PRO A 92 9.55 -3.45 -0.23
N LEU A 93 10.19 -2.34 0.19
CA LEU A 93 9.95 -1.72 1.50
C LEU A 93 9.20 -0.38 1.41
N GLY A 94 9.26 0.29 0.27
CA GLY A 94 8.65 1.60 0.07
C GLY A 94 7.95 1.68 -1.27
N VAL A 95 6.86 2.42 -1.34
CA VAL A 95 6.14 2.69 -2.59
C VAL A 95 5.63 4.12 -2.61
N ALA A 96 5.74 4.78 -3.75
CA ALA A 96 5.20 6.12 -3.99
C ALA A 96 4.57 6.19 -5.38
N CYS A 97 3.43 6.88 -5.47
CA CYS A 97 2.79 7.21 -6.74
C CYS A 97 3.21 8.63 -7.13
N ALA A 98 3.94 8.77 -8.23
CA ALA A 98 4.35 10.06 -8.77
C ALA A 98 3.18 10.71 -9.55
N PRO A 99 3.07 12.05 -9.55
CA PRO A 99 2.00 12.76 -10.28
C PRO A 99 1.96 12.48 -11.79
N GLN A 100 3.07 11.99 -12.36
CA GLN A 100 3.19 11.67 -13.79
C GLN A 100 2.68 10.26 -14.16
N GLY A 101 2.03 9.55 -13.23
CA GLY A 101 1.58 8.18 -13.47
C GLY A 101 2.73 7.18 -13.42
N GLN A 102 3.61 7.32 -12.44
CA GLN A 102 4.70 6.38 -12.21
C GLN A 102 4.59 5.81 -10.80
N LEU A 103 4.81 4.52 -10.68
CA LEU A 103 4.94 3.82 -9.41
C LEU A 103 6.43 3.65 -9.12
N VAL A 104 6.90 4.26 -8.03
CA VAL A 104 8.29 4.20 -7.60
C VAL A 104 8.37 3.28 -6.39
N VAL A 105 9.15 2.21 -6.50
CA VAL A 105 9.29 1.17 -5.48
C VAL A 105 10.74 1.14 -4.98
N ALA A 106 10.92 1.29 -3.68
CA ALA A 106 12.21 1.07 -3.03
C ALA A 106 12.37 -0.43 -2.72
N ASP A 107 13.17 -1.13 -3.52
CA ASP A 107 13.42 -2.55 -3.37
C ASP A 107 14.78 -2.79 -2.70
N ALA A 108 14.73 -3.08 -1.39
CA ALA A 108 15.90 -3.32 -0.58
C ALA A 108 16.54 -4.70 -0.80
N GLY A 109 15.83 -5.63 -1.47
CA GLY A 109 16.37 -6.95 -1.81
C GLY A 109 17.38 -6.83 -2.95
N ASP A 110 17.06 -5.99 -3.93
CA ASP A 110 17.94 -5.76 -5.07
C ASP A 110 18.78 -4.47 -4.93
N SER A 111 18.55 -3.68 -3.89
CA SER A 111 19.22 -2.38 -3.66
C SER A 111 18.98 -1.36 -4.79
N TYR A 112 17.79 -1.40 -5.41
CA TYR A 112 17.40 -0.48 -6.47
C TYR A 112 16.11 0.27 -6.13
N ILE A 113 15.99 1.46 -6.72
CA ILE A 113 14.70 2.10 -6.94
C ILE A 113 14.17 1.63 -8.29
N LYS A 114 12.99 1.02 -8.29
CA LYS A 114 12.34 0.49 -9.48
C LYS A 114 11.16 1.38 -9.83
N VAL A 115 11.06 1.74 -11.11
CA VAL A 115 10.02 2.63 -11.61
C VAL A 115 9.18 1.88 -12.62
N TYR A 116 7.87 1.86 -12.38
CA TYR A 116 6.88 1.21 -13.24
C TYR A 116 5.92 2.26 -13.79
N GLN A 117 5.42 2.02 -15.01
CA GLN A 117 4.33 2.83 -15.53
C GLN A 117 3.05 2.48 -14.78
N TYR A 118 2.38 3.50 -14.27
CA TYR A 118 1.13 3.36 -13.55
C TYR A 118 0.15 4.38 -14.08
N HIS A 119 -0.80 3.89 -14.88
CA HIS A 119 -1.90 4.69 -15.34
C HIS A 119 -3.07 4.41 -14.40
N SER A 120 -3.45 5.39 -13.58
CA SER A 120 -4.79 5.40 -12.99
C SER A 120 -5.78 5.35 -14.14
N GLU A 121 -6.74 4.42 -14.11
CA GLU A 121 -7.71 4.35 -15.20
C GLU A 121 -8.48 5.68 -15.26
N PRO A 122 -8.82 6.19 -16.46
CA PRO A 122 -9.67 7.36 -16.55
C PRO A 122 -11.06 6.99 -16.00
N ALA A 123 -11.56 7.83 -15.09
CA ALA A 123 -12.91 7.78 -14.53
C ALA A 123 -14.02 7.76 -15.60
#